data_AF-A0A349YPJ6-F1
#
_entry.id   AF-A0A349YPJ6-F1
#
_cell.length_a   1.000
_cell.length_b   1.000
_cell.length_c   1.000
_cell.angle_alpha   90.00
_cell.angle_beta   90.00
_cell.angle_gamma   90.00
#
_symmetry.space_group_name_H-M   'P 1'
#
loop_
_entity.id
_entity.type
_entity.pdbx_description
1 polymer ?
#
loop_
_entity_poly.entity_id
_entity_poly.type
_entity_poly.pdbx_seq_one_letter_code
_entity_poly.pdbx_strand_id
1 'polypeptide(L)'
;MTIQEIERYLKKHHFLIFKYQSAYYTLMRSSSRFCNQYTLIATDTFNQQRNSLEELCEQVYICNGTLLGEAIKYIEIPKWEDVSWETYEAVRHSAIVHGNEIHFFYKQRDYWIAHASDGSSHLSDDLGNTQRFSSCRDLFRYARIDGKTLKDIWEDVSVDAC
;
A
#
# COMPACT_ATOMS: atom_id res chain seq x y z
N MET A 1 5.81 16.69 9.13
CA MET A 1 4.50 16.85 9.79
C MET A 1 4.68 16.73 11.30
N THR A 2 3.75 17.22 12.11
CA THR A 2 3.70 16.96 13.55
C THR A 2 2.68 15.87 13.88
N ILE A 3 2.86 15.19 15.01
CA ILE A 3 1.88 14.20 15.52
C ILE A 3 0.48 14.83 15.65
N GLN A 4 0.40 16.06 16.14
CA GLN A 4 -0.87 16.79 16.31
C GLN A 4 -1.57 17.10 14.98
N GLU A 5 -0.81 17.40 13.92
CA GLU A 5 -1.38 17.60 12.58
C GLU A 5 -1.93 16.31 12.00
N ILE A 6 -1.18 15.20 12.14
CA ILE A 6 -1.64 13.87 11.72
C ILE A 6 -2.87 13.47 12.50
N GLU A 7 -2.89 13.66 13.82
CA GLU A 7 -4.04 13.33 14.65
C GLU A 7 -5.28 14.14 14.24
N ARG A 8 -5.11 15.45 13.97
CA ARG A 8 -6.20 16.31 13.48
C ARG A 8 -6.70 15.87 12.11
N TYR A 9 -5.79 15.46 11.22
CA TYR A 9 -6.14 14.90 9.92
C TYR A 9 -6.93 13.60 10.08
N LEU A 10 -6.44 12.67 10.91
CA LEU A 10 -7.06 11.37 11.18
C LEU A 10 -8.40 11.48 11.94
N LYS A 11 -8.66 12.61 12.59
CA LYS A 11 -9.97 12.93 13.16
C LYS A 11 -11.02 13.23 12.09
N LYS A 12 -10.60 13.81 10.97
CA LYS A 12 -11.46 14.18 9.84
C LYS A 12 -11.50 13.10 8.74
N HIS A 13 -10.37 12.44 8.51
CA HIS A 13 -10.15 11.41 7.50
C HIS A 13 -9.79 10.12 8.21
N HIS A 14 -10.38 8.97 7.86
CA HIS A 14 -10.15 7.74 8.61
C HIS A 14 -8.75 7.13 8.44
N PHE A 15 -8.02 7.54 7.39
CA PHE A 15 -6.66 7.09 7.14
C PHE A 15 -5.84 8.17 6.45
N LEU A 16 -4.52 8.02 6.53
CA LEU A 16 -3.51 8.81 5.85
C LEU A 16 -2.50 7.87 5.20
N ILE A 17 -2.37 7.94 3.87
CA ILE A 17 -1.28 7.28 3.15
C ILE A 17 -0.11 8.24 3.08
N PHE A 18 1.09 7.75 3.37
CA PHE A 18 2.31 8.51 3.25
C PHE A 18 3.45 7.62 2.78
N LYS A 19 4.48 8.27 2.25
CA LYS A 19 5.73 7.65 1.84
C LYS A 19 6.83 8.04 2.80
N TYR A 20 7.69 7.10 3.12
CA TYR A 20 8.93 7.33 3.83
C TYR A 20 10.04 6.57 3.12
N GLN A 21 11.06 7.29 2.65
CA GLN A 21 12.07 6.76 1.73
C GLN A 21 11.41 6.16 0.48
N SER A 22 11.59 4.87 0.19
CA SER A 22 10.99 4.20 -0.97
C SER A 22 9.72 3.41 -0.64
N ALA A 23 9.22 3.44 0.60
CA ALA A 23 8.12 2.60 1.05
C ALA A 23 6.86 3.42 1.36
N TYR A 24 5.70 2.82 1.05
CA TYR A 24 4.38 3.37 1.35
C TYR A 24 3.81 2.75 2.62
N TYR A 25 3.10 3.58 3.37
CA TYR A 25 2.49 3.25 4.65
C TYR A 25 1.11 3.87 4.74
N THR A 26 0.23 3.18 5.46
CA THR A 26 -1.08 3.70 5.82
C THR A 26 -1.16 3.82 7.33
N LEU A 27 -1.38 5.04 7.81
CA LEU A 27 -1.85 5.29 9.18
C LEU A 27 -3.36 5.32 9.16
N MET A 28 -3.98 4.42 9.91
CA MET A 28 -5.43 4.32 10.02
C MET A 28 -5.88 4.59 11.45
N ARG A 29 -6.95 5.37 11.59
CA ARG A 29 -7.66 5.52 12.86
C ARG A 29 -8.97 4.74 12.78
N SER A 30 -9.13 3.77 13.66
CA SER A 30 -10.41 3.11 13.89
C SER A 30 -10.97 3.54 15.23
N SER A 31 -12.29 3.60 15.33
CA SER A 31 -12.99 3.89 16.59
C SER A 31 -13.90 2.71 16.94
N SER A 32 -13.68 2.11 18.11
CA SER A 32 -14.63 1.21 18.74
C SER A 32 -15.47 1.98 19.77
N ARG A 33 -16.54 1.37 20.29
CA ARG A 33 -17.41 1.98 21.31
C ARG A 33 -16.68 2.44 22.58
N PHE A 34 -15.44 2.00 22.82
CA PHE A 34 -14.71 2.21 24.07
C PHE A 34 -13.32 2.84 23.90
N CYS A 35 -12.72 2.82 22.71
CA CYS A 35 -11.41 3.45 22.47
C CYS A 35 -11.19 3.78 20.99
N ASN A 36 -10.39 4.83 20.75
CA ASN A 36 -9.72 5.02 19.47
C ASN A 36 -8.54 4.05 19.39
N GLN A 37 -8.28 3.53 18.19
CA GLN A 37 -7.12 2.71 17.90
C GLN A 37 -6.44 3.30 16.66
N TYR A 38 -5.11 3.33 16.71
CA TYR A 38 -4.27 3.79 15.63
C TYR A 38 -3.44 2.62 15.14
N THR A 39 -3.49 2.37 13.84
CA THR A 39 -2.82 1.24 13.20
C THR A 39 -1.89 1.76 12.11
N LEU A 40 -0.62 1.37 12.18
CA LEU A 40 0.29 1.48 11.06
C LEU A 40 0.23 0.19 10.24
N ILE A 41 -0.06 0.34 8.96
CA ILE A 41 -0.12 -0.75 7.98
C ILE A 41 1.00 -0.51 6.97
N ALA A 42 1.86 -1.51 6.81
CA ALA A 42 2.89 -1.53 5.79
C ALA A 42 2.69 -2.74 4.88
N THR A 43 3.29 -2.68 3.70
CA THR A 43 3.10 -3.72 2.68
C THR A 43 3.70 -5.08 3.11
N ASP A 44 4.86 -5.05 3.75
CA ASP A 44 5.67 -6.24 4.06
C ASP A 44 5.66 -6.67 5.53
N THR A 45 4.99 -5.94 6.42
CA THR A 45 5.00 -6.23 7.85
C THR A 45 3.59 -6.43 8.38
N PHE A 46 3.50 -7.09 9.54
CA PHE A 46 2.25 -7.14 10.29
C PHE A 46 1.80 -5.74 10.71
N ASN A 47 0.48 -5.56 10.75
CA ASN A 47 -0.14 -4.33 11.23
C ASN A 47 0.28 -4.07 12.68
N GLN A 48 0.72 -2.86 12.97
CA GLN A 48 1.10 -2.47 14.32
C GLN A 48 0.07 -1.50 14.88
N GLN A 49 -0.53 -1.83 16.02
CA GLN A 49 -1.67 -1.10 16.57
C GLN A 49 -1.41 -0.61 18.00
N ARG A 50 -1.85 0.61 18.32
CA ARG A 50 -1.81 1.21 19.66
C ARG A 50 -3.10 2.00 19.96
N ASN A 51 -3.26 2.41 21.23
CA ASN A 51 -4.46 3.12 21.67
C ASN A 51 -4.36 4.64 21.44
N SER A 52 -3.16 5.16 21.21
CA SER A 52 -2.91 6.54 20.81
C SER A 52 -1.91 6.64 19.67
N LEU A 53 -1.90 7.78 18.98
CA LEU A 53 -0.92 8.04 17.94
C LEU A 53 0.47 8.25 18.55
N GLU A 54 0.54 8.82 19.74
CA GLU A 54 1.77 9.02 20.52
C GLU A 54 2.42 7.67 20.84
N GLU A 55 1.67 6.72 21.41
CA GLU A 55 2.16 5.36 21.69
C GLU A 55 2.66 4.68 20.42
N LEU A 56 1.93 4.85 19.31
CA LEU A 56 2.34 4.31 18.02
C LEU A 56 3.68 4.93 17.58
N CYS A 57 3.82 6.24 17.69
CA CYS A 57 5.03 6.96 17.32
C CYS A 57 6.24 6.61 18.19
N GLU A 58 6.04 6.30 19.47
CA GLU A 58 7.10 5.99 20.43
C GLU A 58 7.56 4.52 20.42
N GLN A 59 6.75 3.62 19.88
CA GLN A 59 6.97 2.17 20.01
C GLN A 59 7.08 1.42 18.68
N VAL A 60 6.63 2.02 17.57
CA VAL A 60 6.64 1.38 16.25
C VAL A 60 7.87 1.79 15.47
N TYR A 61 8.56 0.79 14.95
CA TYR A 61 9.68 0.95 14.04
C TYR A 61 9.24 0.65 12.62
N ILE A 62 9.68 1.48 11.68
CA ILE A 62 9.50 1.33 10.24
C ILE A 62 10.86 1.06 9.58
N CYS A 63 10.93 1.07 8.24
CA CYS A 63 12.14 0.83 7.44
C CYS A 63 13.47 1.14 8.16
N ASN A 64 14.38 0.17 8.12
CA ASN A 64 15.73 0.26 8.68
C ASN A 64 15.78 0.53 10.19
N GLY A 65 14.73 0.16 10.94
CA GLY A 65 14.70 0.33 12.40
C GLY A 65 14.52 1.79 12.83
N THR A 66 13.98 2.65 11.95
CA THR A 66 13.69 4.04 12.29
C THR A 66 12.40 4.12 13.10
N LEU A 67 12.39 4.88 14.19
CA LEU A 67 11.19 5.07 14.99
C LEU A 67 10.15 5.91 14.23
N LEU A 68 8.87 5.53 14.26
CA LEU A 68 7.81 6.21 13.51
C LEU A 68 7.72 7.71 13.87
N GLY A 69 7.86 8.07 15.15
CA GLY A 69 7.86 9.46 15.61
C GLY A 69 9.00 10.30 15.01
N GLU A 70 10.14 9.68 14.69
CA GLU A 70 11.24 10.35 14.00
C GLU A 70 10.96 10.46 12.50
N ALA A 71 10.43 9.39 11.90
CA ALA A 71 10.09 9.34 10.49
C ALA A 71 9.04 10.38 10.08
N ILE A 72 8.01 10.61 10.90
CA ILE A 72 6.91 11.58 10.67
C ILE A 72 7.39 13.00 10.32
N LYS A 73 8.59 13.37 10.76
CA LYS A 73 9.19 14.66 10.44
C LYS A 73 9.55 14.78 8.95
N TYR A 74 9.79 13.66 8.29
CA TYR A 74 10.31 13.55 6.92
C TYR A 74 9.40 12.76 5.97
N ILE A 75 8.16 12.48 6.37
CA ILE A 75 7.21 11.79 5.49
C ILE A 75 6.82 12.68 4.31
N GLU A 76 6.63 12.03 3.17
CA GLU A 76 6.05 12.61 1.96
C GLU A 76 4.57 12.20 1.90
N ILE A 77 3.66 13.16 1.71
CA ILE A 77 2.27 12.87 1.37
C ILE A 77 2.14 13.10 -0.14
N PRO A 78 1.99 12.05 -0.95
CA PRO A 78 1.74 12.20 -2.38
C PRO A 78 0.43 12.95 -2.62
N LYS A 79 0.39 13.84 -3.61
CA LYS A 79 -0.87 14.48 -4.03
C LYS A 79 -1.69 13.47 -4.83
N TRP A 80 -3.01 13.62 -4.86
CA TRP A 80 -3.89 12.68 -5.55
C TRP A 80 -3.59 12.54 -7.05
N GLU A 81 -3.23 13.63 -7.74
CA GLU A 81 -2.89 13.59 -9.18
C GLU A 81 -1.37 13.35 -9.44
N ASP A 82 -0.63 12.85 -8.46
CA ASP A 82 0.81 12.66 -8.56
C ASP A 82 1.16 11.31 -9.21
N VAL A 83 2.04 11.32 -10.22
CA VAL A 83 2.55 10.11 -10.90
C VAL A 83 3.23 9.11 -9.96
N SER A 84 3.60 9.53 -8.75
CA SER A 84 4.11 8.64 -7.72
C SER A 84 3.12 7.51 -7.34
N TRP A 85 1.81 7.68 -7.55
CA TRP A 85 0.82 6.62 -7.37
C TRP A 85 0.93 5.48 -8.38
N GLU A 86 1.57 5.73 -9.54
CA GLU A 86 1.75 4.73 -10.60
C GLU A 86 3.02 3.88 -10.40
N THR A 87 3.86 4.25 -9.42
CA THR A 87 5.07 3.48 -9.12
C THR A 87 4.75 2.09 -8.59
N TYR A 88 5.66 1.15 -8.82
CA TYR A 88 5.50 -0.25 -8.37
C TYR A 88 5.14 -0.33 -6.89
N GLU A 89 5.87 0.39 -6.02
CA GLU A 89 5.66 0.32 -4.57
C GLU A 89 4.32 0.96 -4.14
N ALA A 90 3.85 2.00 -4.84
CA ALA A 90 2.56 2.64 -4.58
C ALA A 90 1.39 1.72 -4.97
N VAL A 91 1.41 1.20 -6.20
CA VAL A 91 0.41 0.27 -6.71
C VAL A 91 0.37 -1.00 -5.87
N ARG A 92 1.54 -1.51 -5.51
CA ARG A 92 1.67 -2.66 -4.62
C ARG A 92 1.07 -2.39 -3.24
N HIS A 93 1.29 -1.21 -2.65
CA HIS A 93 0.65 -0.82 -1.40
C HIS A 93 -0.87 -0.72 -1.55
N SER A 94 -1.34 -0.07 -2.62
CA SER A 94 -2.77 0.05 -2.94
C SER A 94 -3.46 -1.31 -2.97
N ALA A 95 -2.95 -2.24 -3.78
CA ALA A 95 -3.51 -3.57 -3.93
C ALA A 95 -3.42 -4.41 -2.63
N ILE A 96 -2.29 -4.36 -1.91
CA ILE A 96 -2.10 -5.21 -0.71
C ILE A 96 -2.86 -4.67 0.51
N VAL A 97 -2.87 -3.35 0.72
CA VAL A 97 -3.41 -2.72 1.93
C VAL A 97 -4.86 -2.32 1.76
N HIS A 98 -5.23 -1.82 0.59
CA HIS A 98 -6.59 -1.35 0.31
C HIS A 98 -7.42 -2.34 -0.50
N GLY A 99 -6.79 -3.36 -1.10
CA GLY A 99 -7.49 -4.35 -1.91
C GLY A 99 -8.04 -3.76 -3.22
N ASN A 100 -7.40 -2.70 -3.71
CA ASN A 100 -7.81 -2.07 -4.96
C ASN A 100 -7.45 -2.97 -6.15
N GLU A 101 -8.37 -3.05 -7.10
CA GLU A 101 -8.09 -3.65 -8.40
C GLU A 101 -7.18 -2.73 -9.19
N ILE A 102 -6.18 -3.31 -9.85
CA ILE A 102 -5.18 -2.56 -10.60
C ILE A 102 -5.34 -2.90 -12.07
N HIS A 103 -5.53 -1.90 -12.91
CA HIS A 103 -5.53 -2.03 -14.36
C HIS A 103 -4.27 -1.39 -14.93
N PHE A 104 -3.54 -2.13 -15.76
CA PHE A 104 -2.30 -1.63 -16.32
C PHE A 104 -2.02 -2.22 -17.70
N PHE A 105 -1.26 -1.46 -18.48
CA PHE A 105 -0.88 -1.79 -19.84
C PHE A 105 0.60 -2.13 -19.91
N TYR A 106 0.94 -3.22 -20.60
CA TYR A 106 2.33 -3.61 -20.85
C TYR A 106 2.45 -4.31 -22.20
N LYS A 107 3.39 -3.88 -23.03
CA LYS A 107 3.65 -4.44 -24.37
C LYS A 107 2.39 -4.67 -25.22
N GLN A 108 1.56 -3.64 -25.35
CA GLN A 108 0.35 -3.68 -26.19
C GLN A 108 -0.75 -4.64 -25.71
N ARG A 109 -0.79 -4.91 -24.39
CA ARG A 109 -1.81 -5.75 -23.76
C ARG A 109 -2.30 -5.16 -22.46
N ASP A 110 -3.57 -5.39 -22.20
CA ASP A 110 -4.21 -5.04 -20.94
C ASP A 110 -4.06 -6.18 -19.92
N TYR A 111 -3.72 -5.78 -18.70
CA TYR A 111 -3.60 -6.67 -17.56
C TYR A 111 -4.39 -6.10 -16.39
N TRP A 112 -4.89 -7.00 -15.54
CA TRP A 112 -5.52 -6.60 -14.29
C TRP A 112 -5.16 -7.51 -13.12
N ILE A 113 -5.02 -6.88 -11.95
CA ILE A 113 -4.91 -7.54 -10.66
C ILE A 113 -6.24 -7.40 -9.95
N ALA A 114 -6.82 -8.52 -9.52
CA ALA A 114 -8.05 -8.52 -8.74
C ALA A 114 -8.01 -9.55 -7.62
N HIS A 115 -8.94 -9.39 -6.68
CA HIS A 115 -8.97 -10.13 -5.42
C HIS A 115 -10.28 -10.90 -5.29
N ALA A 116 -10.20 -12.12 -4.77
CA ALA A 116 -11.38 -12.91 -4.45
C ALA A 116 -11.74 -12.77 -2.97
N SER A 117 -13.01 -13.07 -2.63
CA SER A 117 -13.52 -13.00 -1.26
C SER A 117 -12.86 -13.98 -0.29
N ASP A 118 -12.19 -15.01 -0.80
CA ASP A 118 -11.40 -15.98 -0.02
C ASP A 118 -9.97 -15.49 0.30
N GLY A 119 -9.62 -14.27 -0.12
CA GLY A 119 -8.30 -13.67 0.09
C GLY A 119 -7.27 -14.02 -0.99
N SER A 120 -7.62 -14.88 -1.95
CA SER A 120 -6.76 -15.15 -3.11
C SER A 120 -6.71 -13.94 -4.05
N SER A 121 -5.67 -13.87 -4.89
CA SER A 121 -5.51 -12.80 -5.87
C SER A 121 -5.07 -13.37 -7.21
N HIS A 122 -5.40 -12.67 -8.29
CA HIS A 122 -5.10 -13.13 -9.63
C HIS A 122 -4.57 -12.01 -10.51
N LEU A 123 -3.69 -12.39 -11.44
CA LEU A 123 -3.24 -11.56 -12.55
C LEU A 123 -3.81 -12.15 -13.82
N SER A 124 -4.55 -11.36 -14.58
CA SER A 124 -5.18 -11.77 -15.84
C SER A 124 -4.79 -10.85 -16.99
N ASP A 125 -4.92 -11.37 -18.21
CA ASP A 125 -4.75 -10.60 -19.45
C ASP A 125 -6.00 -10.62 -20.34
N ASP A 126 -6.02 -9.71 -21.32
CA ASP A 126 -7.09 -9.54 -22.31
C ASP A 126 -7.37 -10.76 -23.21
N LEU A 127 -6.49 -11.77 -23.19
CA LEU A 127 -6.68 -13.05 -23.89
C LEU A 127 -7.33 -14.12 -23.00
N GLY A 128 -7.64 -13.80 -21.75
CA GLY A 128 -8.28 -14.72 -20.80
C GLY A 128 -7.28 -15.65 -20.09
N ASN A 129 -5.98 -15.38 -20.16
CA ASN A 129 -5.01 -16.09 -19.32
C ASN A 129 -5.11 -15.57 -17.89
N THR A 130 -4.98 -16.47 -16.91
CA THR A 130 -5.06 -16.10 -15.49
C THR A 130 -4.04 -16.86 -14.68
N GLN A 131 -3.22 -16.14 -13.93
CA GLN A 131 -2.38 -16.69 -12.87
C GLN A 131 -3.05 -16.45 -11.51
N ARG A 132 -3.14 -17.48 -10.68
CA ARG A 132 -3.79 -17.42 -9.36
C ARG A 132 -2.78 -17.58 -8.24
N PHE A 133 -2.97 -16.82 -7.16
CA PHE A 133 -2.09 -16.76 -6.01
C PHE A 133 -2.89 -16.84 -4.72
N SER A 134 -2.32 -17.47 -3.69
CA SER A 134 -2.92 -17.58 -2.35
C SER A 134 -3.10 -16.23 -1.65
N SER A 135 -2.36 -15.20 -2.06
CA SER A 135 -2.49 -13.85 -1.53
C SER A 135 -2.00 -12.80 -2.53
N CYS A 136 -2.40 -11.54 -2.35
CA CYS A 136 -1.87 -10.43 -3.14
C CYS A 136 -0.35 -10.27 -2.96
N ARG A 137 0.18 -10.52 -1.75
CA ARG A 137 1.63 -10.52 -1.50
C ARG A 137 2.36 -11.55 -2.36
N ASP A 138 1.81 -12.75 -2.49
CA ASP A 138 2.36 -13.80 -3.35
C ASP A 138 2.30 -13.40 -4.83
N LEU A 139 1.21 -12.77 -5.27
CA LEU A 139 1.08 -12.23 -6.62
C LEU A 139 2.22 -11.27 -6.94
N PHE A 140 2.45 -10.24 -6.13
CA PHE A 140 3.53 -9.27 -6.39
C PHE A 140 4.94 -9.88 -6.33
N ARG A 141 5.10 -11.03 -5.68
CA ARG A 141 6.37 -11.75 -5.58
C ARG A 141 6.61 -12.73 -6.73
N TYR A 142 5.57 -13.43 -7.16
CA TYR A 142 5.69 -14.62 -8.02
C TYR A 142 5.01 -14.49 -9.38
N ALA A 143 4.10 -13.53 -9.58
CA ALA A 143 3.50 -13.32 -10.89
C ALA A 143 4.57 -12.99 -11.94
N ARG A 144 4.39 -13.55 -13.14
CA ARG A 144 5.32 -13.33 -14.25
C ARG A 144 4.58 -12.97 -15.53
N ILE A 145 5.11 -12.00 -16.28
CA ILE A 145 4.71 -11.73 -17.65
C ILE A 145 5.98 -11.87 -18.50
N ASP A 146 5.93 -12.69 -19.56
CA ASP A 146 7.11 -13.06 -20.36
C ASP A 146 8.30 -13.57 -19.53
N GLY A 147 8.02 -14.27 -18.42
CA GLY A 147 9.05 -14.79 -17.51
C GLY A 147 9.68 -13.76 -16.56
N LYS A 148 9.32 -12.47 -16.65
CA LYS A 148 9.80 -11.39 -15.77
C LYS A 148 8.83 -11.11 -14.63
N THR A 149 9.33 -10.70 -13.46
CA THR A 149 8.45 -10.29 -12.34
C THR A 149 7.71 -9.00 -12.67
N LEU A 150 6.62 -8.71 -11.95
CA LEU A 150 5.97 -7.40 -12.05
C LEU A 150 6.96 -6.25 -11.75
N LYS A 151 7.86 -6.42 -10.78
CA LYS A 151 8.87 -5.42 -10.45
C LYS A 151 9.84 -5.17 -11.61
N ASP A 152 10.24 -6.22 -12.32
CA ASP A 152 11.20 -6.13 -13.44
C ASP A 152 10.62 -5.45 -14.69
N ILE A 153 9.30 -5.44 -14.85
CA ILE A 153 8.64 -4.84 -16.01
C ILE A 153 8.08 -3.44 -15.72
N TRP A 154 8.05 -3.01 -14.46
CA TRP A 154 7.23 -1.87 -14.05
C TRP A 154 7.67 -0.53 -14.64
N GLU A 155 8.94 -0.40 -15.04
CA GLU A 155 9.43 0.79 -15.75
C GLU A 155 8.78 0.96 -17.14
N ASP A 156 8.27 -0.13 -17.73
CA ASP A 156 7.59 -0.17 -19.03
C ASP A 156 6.05 -0.25 -18.89
N VAL A 157 5.53 -0.18 -17.67
CA VAL A 157 4.09 -0.28 -17.37
C VAL A 157 3.45 1.10 -17.36
N SER A 158 2.26 1.20 -17.96
CA SER A 158 1.36 2.35 -17.80
C SER A 158 0.15 1.92 -16.97
N VAL A 159 -0.12 2.60 -15.86
CA VAL A 159 -1.29 2.31 -15.00
C VAL A 159 -2.49 3.08 -15.53
N ASP A 160 -3.63 2.41 -15.70
CA ASP A 160 -4.88 3.01 -16.16
C ASP A 160 -5.82 3.32 -14.99
N ALA A 161 -5.87 2.44 -13.99
CA ALA A 161 -6.65 2.63 -12.76
C ALA A 161 -6.03 1.91 -11.56
N CYS A 162 -6.16 2.52 -10.37
CA CYS A 162 -5.65 2.01 -9.09
C CYS A 162 -6.52 2.38 -7.89
#